data_AF-A0AAF0ITK8-F1
#
_entry.id   AF-A0AAF0ITK8-F1
#
_cell.length_a   1.000
_cell.length_b   1.000
_cell.length_c   1.000
_cell.angle_alpha   90.00
_cell.angle_beta   90.00
_cell.angle_gamma   90.00
#
_symmetry.space_group_name_H-M   'P 1'
#
loop_
_entity.id
_entity.type
_entity.pdbx_description
1 polymer ?
#
loop_
_entity_poly.entity_id
_entity_poly.type
_entity_poly.pdbx_seq_one_letter_code
_entity_poly.pdbx_strand_id
1 'polypeptide(L)'
;MGDPYEGFVQDIQSSFHAARSLCDTFQRDGSTREELATTLKSLRQDFAEVRQTVRAVEQSGPARFGLSVADLERRKAFVNASERELGRLERVLERDDGALDARPATSLAWEQEQQQLLLANQDQALNQIGSSLTTLRSQAQLIGTEADEHAVMLHELDADVDRAQTNLQGAIRRMDRFVARADARLGGWCVWILIGILLLLLLAVLLL
;
A
#
# COMPACT_ATOMS: atom_id res chain seq x y z
N MET A 1 20.30 -17.17 37.45
CA MET A 1 20.36 -17.82 36.12
C MET A 1 19.19 -18.78 36.11
N GLY A 2 18.12 -18.46 35.37
CA GLY A 2 16.89 -19.26 35.37
C GLY A 2 17.15 -20.67 34.82
N ASP A 3 16.39 -21.64 35.29
CA ASP A 3 16.43 -23.00 34.79
C ASP A 3 16.00 -23.00 33.30
N PRO A 4 16.83 -23.47 32.35
CA PRO A 4 16.50 -23.50 30.94
C PRO A 4 15.16 -24.21 30.65
N TYR A 5 14.74 -25.11 31.53
CA TYR A 5 13.45 -25.80 31.44
C TYR A 5 12.24 -24.86 31.52
N GLU A 6 12.32 -23.75 32.26
CA GLU A 6 11.20 -22.81 32.40
C GLU A 6 10.87 -22.09 31.07
N GLY A 7 11.89 -21.76 30.28
CA GLY A 7 11.71 -21.19 28.94
C GLY A 7 10.97 -22.15 28.01
N PHE A 8 11.40 -23.43 27.98
CA PHE A 8 10.72 -24.46 27.19
C PHE A 8 9.25 -24.68 27.61
N VAL A 9 8.96 -24.60 28.90
CA VAL A 9 7.57 -24.70 29.39
C VAL A 9 6.72 -23.55 28.83
N GLN A 10 7.25 -22.34 28.83
CA GLN A 10 6.57 -21.16 28.30
C GLN A 10 6.33 -21.28 26.78
N ASP A 11 7.32 -21.75 26.03
CA ASP A 11 7.21 -21.96 24.58
C ASP A 11 6.14 -23.01 24.25
N ILE A 12 6.15 -24.15 24.95
CA ILE A 12 5.13 -25.20 24.80
C ILE A 12 3.73 -24.67 25.10
N GLN A 13 3.58 -23.89 26.17
CA GLN A 13 2.29 -23.27 26.51
C GLN A 13 1.80 -22.31 25.42
N SER A 14 2.70 -21.52 24.84
CA SER A 14 2.38 -20.60 23.73
C SER A 14 1.91 -21.37 22.49
N SER A 15 2.60 -22.46 22.14
CA SER A 15 2.25 -23.33 21.02
C SER A 15 0.91 -24.04 21.25
N PHE A 16 0.60 -24.48 22.48
CA PHE A 16 -0.72 -25.01 22.83
C PHE A 16 -1.82 -23.96 22.71
N HIS A 17 -1.56 -22.71 23.11
CA HIS A 17 -2.53 -21.63 22.94
C HIS A 17 -2.80 -21.34 21.46
N ALA A 18 -1.74 -21.28 20.64
CA ALA A 18 -1.87 -21.12 19.19
C ALA A 18 -2.69 -22.28 18.58
N ALA A 19 -2.35 -23.53 18.90
CA ALA A 19 -3.08 -24.71 18.42
C ALA A 19 -4.56 -24.70 18.84
N ARG A 20 -4.88 -24.23 20.06
CA ARG A 20 -6.28 -24.05 20.50
C ARG A 20 -7.01 -22.99 19.70
N SER A 21 -6.39 -21.83 19.48
CA SER A 21 -6.99 -20.76 18.69
C SER A 21 -7.27 -21.18 17.24
N LEU A 22 -6.35 -21.96 16.66
CA LEU A 22 -6.53 -22.57 15.34
C LEU A 22 -7.62 -23.64 15.35
N CYS A 23 -7.75 -24.41 16.42
CA CYS A 23 -8.83 -25.39 16.57
C CYS A 23 -10.22 -24.74 16.66
N ASP A 24 -10.35 -23.65 17.41
CA ASP A 24 -11.60 -22.89 17.51
C ASP A 24 -11.98 -22.23 16.17
N THR A 25 -10.98 -21.77 15.42
CA THR A 25 -11.16 -21.18 14.08
C THR A 25 -11.50 -22.27 13.04
N PHE A 26 -10.82 -23.41 13.11
CA PHE A 26 -11.07 -24.58 12.27
C PHE A 26 -12.50 -25.09 12.42
N GLN A 27 -13.01 -25.17 13.66
CA GLN A 27 -14.41 -25.54 13.93
C GLN A 27 -15.43 -24.56 13.30
N ARG A 28 -15.02 -23.33 12.98
CA ARG A 28 -15.87 -22.33 12.33
C ARG A 28 -15.76 -22.32 10.81
N ASP A 29 -14.58 -22.52 10.23
CA ASP A 29 -14.34 -22.21 8.81
C ASP A 29 -13.59 -23.29 7.98
N GLY A 30 -13.09 -24.38 8.57
CA GLY A 30 -12.47 -25.52 7.84
C GLY A 30 -11.20 -25.23 7.03
N SER A 31 -10.92 -23.96 6.71
CA SER A 31 -9.81 -23.46 5.89
C SER A 31 -8.45 -23.56 6.61
N THR A 32 -8.44 -23.51 7.95
CA THR A 32 -7.22 -23.53 8.77
C THR A 32 -6.78 -24.94 9.20
N ARG A 33 -7.29 -25.99 8.54
CA ARG A 33 -7.02 -27.39 8.87
C ARG A 33 -5.55 -27.77 8.69
N GLU A 34 -4.99 -27.43 7.55
CA GLU A 34 -3.59 -27.74 7.20
C GLU A 34 -2.60 -27.00 8.10
N GLU A 35 -2.94 -25.76 8.47
CA GLU A 35 -2.20 -24.95 9.44
C GLU A 35 -2.24 -25.57 10.85
N LEU A 36 -3.42 -26.02 11.29
CA LEU A 36 -3.57 -26.72 12.57
C LEU A 36 -2.78 -28.05 12.57
N ALA A 37 -2.87 -28.84 11.50
CA ALA A 37 -2.14 -30.10 11.37
C ALA A 37 -0.62 -29.89 11.44
N THR A 38 -0.11 -28.87 10.74
CA THR A 38 1.31 -28.51 10.75
C THR A 38 1.76 -28.04 12.13
N THR A 39 0.96 -27.20 12.78
CA THR A 39 1.24 -26.69 14.13
C THR A 39 1.25 -27.82 15.17
N LEU A 40 0.28 -28.73 15.13
CA LEU A 40 0.22 -29.90 16.01
C LEU A 40 1.41 -30.85 15.79
N LYS A 41 1.83 -31.04 14.54
CA LYS A 41 3.00 -31.85 14.20
C LYS A 41 4.29 -31.25 14.77
N SER A 42 4.49 -29.93 14.66
CA SER A 42 5.63 -29.23 15.27
C SER A 42 5.60 -29.37 16.79
N LEU A 43 4.45 -29.09 17.41
CA LEU A 43 4.28 -29.20 18.86
C LEU A 43 4.57 -30.62 19.38
N ARG A 44 4.17 -31.65 18.64
CA ARG A 44 4.48 -33.04 18.95
C ARG A 44 5.99 -33.31 18.94
N GLN A 45 6.71 -32.76 17.97
CA GLN A 45 8.17 -32.89 17.89
C GLN A 45 8.84 -32.20 19.07
N ASP A 46 8.51 -30.94 19.33
CA ASP A 46 9.06 -30.14 20.43
C ASP A 46 8.81 -30.83 21.78
N PHE A 47 7.60 -31.36 21.95
CA PHE A 47 7.21 -32.10 23.15
C PHE A 47 7.97 -33.43 23.32
N ALA A 48 8.26 -34.13 22.22
CA ALA A 48 9.01 -35.39 22.26
C ALA A 48 10.43 -35.17 22.80
N GLU A 49 11.07 -34.06 22.43
CA GLU A 49 12.38 -33.66 22.95
C GLU A 49 12.32 -33.40 24.45
N VAL A 50 11.34 -32.61 24.92
CA VAL A 50 11.18 -32.32 26.35
C VAL A 50 10.93 -33.59 27.15
N ARG A 51 10.08 -34.49 26.68
CA ARG A 51 9.84 -35.78 27.33
C ARG A 51 11.13 -36.61 27.44
N GLN A 52 11.97 -36.59 26.41
CA GLN A 52 13.26 -37.28 26.43
C GLN A 52 14.21 -36.65 27.46
N THR A 53 14.25 -35.33 27.59
CA THR A 53 15.06 -34.66 28.62
C THR A 53 14.62 -35.04 30.04
N VAL A 54 13.31 -35.08 30.29
CA VAL A 54 12.77 -35.47 31.61
C VAL A 54 13.11 -36.93 31.94
N ARG A 55 13.01 -37.84 30.95
CA ARG A 55 13.43 -39.24 31.13
C ARG A 55 14.94 -39.39 31.38
N ALA A 56 15.77 -38.60 30.70
CA ALA A 56 17.21 -38.63 30.91
C ALA A 56 17.60 -38.15 32.33
N VAL A 57 16.92 -37.12 32.83
CA VAL A 57 17.08 -36.62 34.20
C VAL A 57 16.62 -37.66 35.23
N GLU A 58 15.52 -38.36 34.95
CA GLU A 58 15.01 -39.44 35.81
C GLU A 58 16.00 -40.60 35.93
N GLN A 59 16.55 -41.07 34.81
CA GLN A 59 17.50 -42.20 34.79
C GLN A 59 18.85 -41.87 35.42
N SER A 60 19.32 -40.64 35.22
CA SER A 60 20.64 -40.19 35.68
C SER A 60 20.63 -39.66 37.13
N GLY A 61 19.43 -39.53 37.71
CA GLY A 61 19.19 -39.01 39.05
C GLY A 61 19.05 -37.48 39.09
N PRO A 62 17.97 -36.93 39.69
CA PRO A 62 17.71 -35.49 39.70
C PRO A 62 18.77 -34.69 40.47
N ALA A 63 19.36 -35.29 41.52
CA ALA A 63 20.42 -34.69 42.32
C ALA A 63 21.69 -34.36 41.48
N ARG A 64 21.96 -35.11 40.42
CA ARG A 64 23.11 -34.88 39.52
C ARG A 64 22.98 -33.58 38.72
N PHE A 65 21.76 -33.08 38.56
CA PHE A 65 21.45 -31.84 37.85
C PHE A 65 21.00 -30.72 38.80
N GLY A 66 21.17 -30.90 40.12
CA GLY A 66 20.74 -29.91 41.11
C GLY A 66 19.22 -29.78 41.24
N LEU A 67 18.46 -30.79 40.81
CA LEU A 67 17.00 -30.80 40.86
C LEU A 67 16.52 -31.58 42.08
N SER A 68 15.46 -31.08 42.74
CA SER A 68 14.79 -31.85 43.79
C SER A 68 13.90 -32.94 43.18
N VAL A 69 13.60 -33.97 43.95
CA VAL A 69 12.62 -35.00 43.56
C VAL A 69 11.25 -34.35 43.30
N ALA A 70 10.90 -33.31 44.07
CA ALA A 70 9.67 -32.55 43.88
C ALA A 70 9.65 -31.76 42.55
N ASP A 71 10.79 -31.25 42.09
CA ASP A 71 10.91 -30.62 40.77
C ASP A 71 10.67 -31.65 39.67
N LEU A 72 11.32 -32.81 39.74
CA LEU A 72 11.15 -33.87 38.75
C LEU A 72 9.68 -34.32 38.66
N GLU A 73 9.00 -34.46 39.79
CA GLU A 73 7.57 -34.80 39.82
C GLU A 73 6.70 -33.70 39.20
N ARG A 74 7.01 -32.41 39.43
CA ARG A 74 6.33 -31.31 38.73
C ARG A 74 6.52 -31.39 37.21
N ARG A 75 7.75 -31.67 36.75
CA ARG A 75 8.06 -31.81 35.32
C ARG A 75 7.30 -32.98 34.68
N LYS A 76 7.23 -34.13 35.37
CA LYS A 76 6.44 -35.28 34.93
C LYS A 76 4.95 -34.96 34.88
N ALA A 77 4.42 -34.27 35.88
CA ALA A 77 3.01 -33.86 35.91
C ALA A 77 2.67 -32.94 34.72
N PHE A 78 3.55 -32.01 34.38
CA PHE A 78 3.40 -31.15 33.21
C PHE A 78 3.42 -31.94 31.91
N VAL A 79 4.40 -32.83 31.72
CA VAL A 79 4.48 -33.72 30.54
C VAL A 79 3.19 -34.53 30.39
N ASN A 80 2.72 -35.18 31.45
CA ASN A 80 1.49 -35.97 31.41
C ASN A 80 0.24 -35.11 31.11
N ALA A 81 0.17 -33.87 31.59
CA ALA A 81 -0.93 -32.97 31.29
C ALA A 81 -0.94 -32.53 29.82
N SER A 82 0.24 -32.20 29.29
CA SER A 82 0.44 -31.82 27.90
C SER A 82 0.16 -32.96 26.92
N GLU A 83 0.53 -34.21 27.25
CA GLU A 83 0.18 -35.39 26.42
C GLU A 83 -1.34 -35.57 26.28
N ARG A 84 -2.08 -35.40 27.37
CA ARG A 84 -3.55 -35.48 27.34
C ARG A 84 -4.17 -34.40 26.48
N GLU A 85 -3.61 -33.18 26.52
CA GLU A 85 -4.10 -32.07 25.73
C GLU A 85 -3.76 -32.22 24.24
N LEU A 86 -2.55 -32.66 23.91
CA LEU A 86 -2.14 -32.95 22.54
C LEU A 86 -3.05 -34.01 21.93
N GLY A 87 -3.29 -35.12 22.66
CA GLY A 87 -4.22 -36.16 22.22
C GLY A 87 -5.68 -35.72 22.16
N ARG A 88 -6.08 -34.62 22.81
CA ARG A 88 -7.42 -34.01 22.64
C ARG A 88 -7.49 -33.25 21.31
N LEU A 89 -6.47 -32.46 21.00
CA LEU A 89 -6.39 -31.67 19.76
C LEU A 89 -6.24 -32.58 18.53
N GLU A 90 -5.41 -33.62 18.61
CA GLU A 90 -5.24 -34.63 17.55
C GLU A 90 -6.58 -35.34 17.24
N ARG A 91 -7.36 -35.72 18.27
CA ARG A 91 -8.69 -36.32 18.06
C ARG A 91 -9.69 -35.41 17.36
N VAL A 92 -9.60 -34.10 17.54
CA VAL A 92 -10.47 -33.14 16.82
C VAL A 92 -10.12 -33.15 15.33
N LEU A 93 -8.84 -33.23 15.00
CA LEU A 93 -8.36 -33.33 13.62
C LEU A 93 -8.74 -34.67 12.97
N GLU A 94 -8.52 -35.78 13.69
CA GLU A 94 -8.85 -37.14 13.22
C GLU A 94 -10.35 -37.37 13.02
N ARG A 95 -11.20 -36.78 13.88
CA ARG A 95 -12.67 -36.91 13.78
C ARG A 95 -13.21 -36.33 12.46
N ASP A 96 -12.52 -35.34 11.91
CA ASP A 96 -12.83 -34.75 10.61
C ASP A 96 -12.11 -35.48 9.45
N ASP A 97 -10.93 -36.06 9.69
CA ASP A 97 -10.21 -36.89 8.71
C ASP A 97 -11.02 -38.17 8.36
N GLY A 98 -11.69 -38.77 9.36
CA GLY A 98 -12.62 -39.87 9.13
C GLY A 98 -13.86 -39.50 8.29
N ALA A 99 -14.16 -38.20 8.13
CA ALA A 99 -15.19 -37.71 7.21
C ALA A 99 -14.65 -37.43 5.80
N LEU A 100 -13.32 -37.33 5.62
CA LEU A 100 -12.65 -37.18 4.33
C LEU A 100 -12.48 -38.53 3.62
N ASP A 101 -12.21 -39.62 4.37
CA ASP A 101 -12.18 -40.97 3.80
C ASP A 101 -13.58 -41.53 3.47
N ALA A 102 -14.64 -40.90 3.99
CA ALA A 102 -16.04 -41.25 3.74
C ALA A 102 -16.79 -40.22 2.88
N ARG A 103 -16.09 -39.29 2.20
CA ARG A 103 -16.73 -38.39 1.23
C ARG A 103 -16.93 -39.13 -0.09
N PRO A 104 -18.18 -39.32 -0.57
CA PRO A 104 -18.42 -40.03 -1.81
C PRO A 104 -17.72 -39.26 -2.94
N ALA A 105 -17.07 -39.95 -3.88
CA ALA A 105 -16.33 -39.34 -5.00
C ALA A 105 -17.15 -38.29 -5.78
N THR A 106 -18.48 -38.35 -5.68
CA THR A 106 -19.41 -37.33 -6.15
C THR A 106 -19.19 -35.95 -5.52
N SER A 107 -18.88 -35.81 -4.23
CA SER A 107 -18.69 -34.48 -3.59
C SER A 107 -17.38 -33.82 -4.02
N LEU A 108 -16.29 -34.58 -4.20
CA LEU A 108 -15.03 -34.06 -4.71
C LEU A 108 -15.14 -33.66 -6.19
N ALA A 109 -15.85 -34.45 -7.00
CA ALA A 109 -16.15 -34.10 -8.38
C ALA A 109 -17.05 -32.85 -8.48
N TRP A 110 -18.07 -32.73 -7.62
CA TRP A 110 -18.95 -31.56 -7.56
C TRP A 110 -18.21 -30.30 -7.07
N GLU A 111 -17.31 -30.43 -6.09
CA GLU A 111 -16.45 -29.34 -5.61
C GLU A 111 -15.47 -28.87 -6.70
N GLN A 112 -14.86 -29.80 -7.45
CA GLN A 112 -14.02 -29.46 -8.60
C GLN A 112 -14.81 -28.78 -9.72
N GLU A 113 -16.03 -29.25 -10.01
CA GLU A 113 -16.89 -28.65 -11.03
C GLU A 113 -17.36 -27.24 -10.60
N GLN A 114 -17.68 -27.03 -9.32
CA GLN A 114 -17.95 -25.69 -8.78
C GLN A 114 -16.72 -24.78 -8.82
N GLN A 115 -15.53 -25.27 -8.50
CA GLN A 115 -14.30 -24.49 -8.62
C GLN A 115 -14.02 -24.09 -10.07
N GLN A 116 -14.35 -24.94 -11.06
CA GLN A 116 -14.24 -24.58 -12.47
C GLN A 116 -15.22 -23.47 -12.88
N LEU A 117 -16.45 -23.46 -12.34
CA LEU A 117 -17.41 -22.39 -12.56
C LEU A 117 -16.98 -21.05 -11.92
N LEU A 118 -16.32 -21.12 -10.76
CA LEU A 118 -15.76 -19.94 -10.09
C LEU A 118 -14.53 -19.39 -10.84
N LEU A 119 -13.66 -20.29 -11.33
CA LEU A 119 -12.51 -19.93 -12.17
C LEU A 119 -12.95 -19.35 -13.52
N ALA A 120 -14.00 -19.90 -14.14
CA ALA A 120 -14.54 -19.38 -15.39
C ALA A 120 -15.11 -17.96 -15.25
N ASN A 121 -15.77 -17.64 -14.13
CA ASN A 121 -16.24 -16.28 -13.85
C ASN A 121 -15.08 -15.30 -13.62
N GLN A 122 -14.01 -15.72 -12.93
CA GLN A 122 -12.82 -14.90 -12.75
C GLN A 122 -12.04 -14.69 -14.06
N ASP A 123 -11.98 -15.69 -14.95
CA ASP A 123 -11.31 -15.55 -16.24
C ASP A 123 -12.05 -14.58 -17.18
N GLN A 124 -13.38 -14.53 -17.08
CA GLN A 124 -14.19 -13.50 -17.76
C GLN A 124 -13.89 -12.09 -17.21
N ALA A 125 -13.71 -11.94 -15.90
CA ALA A 125 -13.33 -10.67 -15.29
C ALA A 125 -11.90 -10.24 -15.70
N LEU A 126 -10.96 -11.19 -15.76
CA LEU A 126 -9.59 -10.94 -16.21
C LEU A 126 -9.55 -10.56 -17.70
N ASN A 127 -10.37 -11.18 -18.55
CA ASN A 127 -10.48 -10.79 -19.96
C ASN A 127 -11.08 -9.38 -20.14
N GLN A 128 -12.07 -9.01 -19.33
CA GLN A 128 -12.61 -7.64 -19.34
C GLN A 128 -11.55 -6.62 -18.90
N ILE A 129 -10.81 -6.91 -17.82
CA ILE A 129 -9.67 -6.08 -17.39
C ILE A 129 -8.60 -6.01 -18.49
N GLY A 130 -8.26 -7.14 -19.12
CA GLY A 130 -7.29 -7.21 -20.22
C GLY A 130 -7.71 -6.37 -21.44
N SER A 131 -8.99 -6.38 -21.78
CA SER A 131 -9.54 -5.54 -22.85
C SER A 131 -9.43 -4.05 -22.50
N SER A 132 -9.79 -3.67 -21.27
CA SER A 132 -9.69 -2.28 -20.79
C SER A 132 -8.24 -1.82 -20.69
N LEU A 133 -7.31 -2.71 -20.29
CA LEU A 133 -5.88 -2.42 -20.24
C LEU A 133 -5.31 -2.21 -21.65
N THR A 134 -5.79 -2.98 -22.63
CA THR A 134 -5.42 -2.83 -24.03
C THR A 134 -5.94 -1.51 -24.60
N THR A 135 -7.18 -1.14 -24.28
CA THR A 135 -7.76 0.16 -24.66
C THR A 135 -7.05 1.34 -23.97
N LEU A 136 -6.74 1.22 -22.67
CA LEU A 136 -5.97 2.24 -21.95
C LEU A 136 -4.56 2.38 -22.52
N ARG A 137 -3.92 1.27 -22.92
CA ARG A 137 -2.61 1.29 -23.56
C ARG A 137 -2.65 1.98 -24.92
N SER A 138 -3.67 1.71 -25.74
CA SER A 138 -3.84 2.38 -27.03
C SER A 138 -4.16 3.87 -26.86
N GLN A 139 -4.95 4.22 -25.83
CA GLN A 139 -5.25 5.62 -25.51
C GLN A 139 -4.01 6.35 -24.98
N ALA A 140 -3.19 5.71 -24.13
CA ALA A 140 -1.93 6.27 -23.67
C ALA A 140 -0.92 6.46 -24.81
N GLN A 141 -0.90 5.57 -25.80
CA GLN A 141 -0.11 5.75 -27.02
C GLN A 141 -0.61 6.95 -27.84
N LEU A 142 -1.93 7.11 -28.00
CA LEU A 142 -2.51 8.24 -28.73
C LEU A 142 -2.21 9.58 -28.02
N ILE A 143 -2.36 9.62 -26.70
CA ILE A 143 -2.00 10.78 -25.87
C ILE A 143 -0.49 11.06 -25.97
N GLY A 144 0.35 10.03 -26.01
CA GLY A 144 1.80 10.18 -26.16
C GLY A 144 2.19 10.83 -27.49
N THR A 145 1.54 10.43 -28.59
CA THR A 145 1.78 11.04 -29.91
C THR A 145 1.21 12.45 -30.02
N GLU A 146 0.01 12.68 -29.48
CA GLU A 146 -0.62 14.01 -29.50
C GLU A 146 0.13 15.00 -28.59
N ALA A 147 0.70 14.54 -27.47
CA ALA A 147 1.57 15.35 -26.62
C ALA A 147 2.89 15.73 -27.31
N ASP A 148 3.46 14.83 -28.13
CA ASP A 148 4.66 15.10 -28.93
C ASP A 148 4.34 16.11 -30.05
N GLU A 149 3.19 15.97 -30.71
CA GLU A 149 2.68 16.95 -31.68
C GLU A 149 2.37 18.31 -31.02
N HIS A 150 1.82 18.32 -29.80
CA HIS A 150 1.59 19.54 -29.03
C HIS A 150 2.91 20.21 -28.60
N ALA A 151 3.98 19.45 -28.34
CA ALA A 151 5.29 20.02 -28.05
C ALA A 151 5.86 20.75 -29.29
N VAL A 152 5.59 20.24 -30.48
CA VAL A 152 5.93 20.91 -31.75
C VAL A 152 5.06 22.16 -31.96
N MET A 153 3.75 22.10 -31.72
CA MET A 153 2.86 23.27 -31.84
C MET A 153 3.14 24.36 -30.80
N LEU A 154 3.60 24.01 -29.59
CA LEU A 154 4.03 24.98 -28.60
C LEU A 154 5.26 25.78 -29.06
N HIS A 155 6.11 25.20 -29.90
CA HIS A 155 7.23 25.93 -30.51
C HIS A 155 6.74 26.98 -31.52
N GLU A 156 5.65 26.71 -32.24
CA GLU A 156 5.02 27.69 -33.13
C GLU A 156 4.34 28.81 -32.34
N LEU A 157 3.67 28.47 -31.22
CA LEU A 157 3.09 29.45 -30.32
C LEU A 157 4.15 30.36 -29.69
N ASP A 158 5.30 29.81 -29.30
CA ASP A 158 6.45 30.57 -28.78
C ASP A 158 6.95 31.59 -29.83
N ALA A 159 7.08 31.16 -31.09
CA ALA A 159 7.45 32.04 -32.20
C ALA A 159 6.41 33.15 -32.46
N ASP A 160 5.11 32.85 -32.31
CA ASP A 160 4.05 33.85 -32.44
C ASP A 160 3.99 34.82 -31.25
N VAL A 161 4.29 34.35 -30.03
CA VAL A 161 4.47 35.20 -28.84
C VAL A 161 5.66 36.15 -29.02
N ASP A 162 6.79 35.66 -29.55
CA ASP A 162 7.95 36.51 -29.87
C ASP A 162 7.62 37.58 -30.91
N ARG A 163 6.85 37.23 -31.95
CA ARG A 163 6.35 38.20 -32.94
C ARG A 163 5.38 39.21 -32.32
N ALA A 164 4.47 38.76 -31.46
CA ALA A 164 3.58 39.65 -30.74
C ALA A 164 4.37 40.62 -29.85
N GLN A 165 5.37 40.14 -29.12
CA GLN A 165 6.24 40.95 -28.26
C GLN A 165 7.01 42.01 -29.05
N THR A 166 7.59 41.65 -30.20
CA THR A 166 8.32 42.60 -31.06
C THR A 166 7.41 43.67 -31.65
N ASN A 167 6.20 43.27 -32.10
CA ASN A 167 5.19 44.21 -32.58
C ASN A 167 4.71 45.17 -31.48
N LEU A 168 4.47 44.63 -30.29
CA LEU A 168 4.00 45.38 -29.12
C LEU A 168 5.08 46.36 -28.62
N GLN A 169 6.35 45.94 -28.60
CA GLN A 169 7.48 46.83 -28.33
C GLN A 169 7.59 47.96 -29.38
N GLY A 170 7.36 47.64 -30.65
CA GLY A 170 7.31 48.63 -31.73
C GLY A 170 6.12 49.60 -31.60
N ALA A 171 4.99 49.14 -31.07
CA ALA A 171 3.83 49.97 -30.77
C ALA A 171 4.10 50.92 -29.60
N ILE A 172 4.70 50.43 -28.51
CA ILE A 172 5.09 51.25 -27.35
C ILE A 172 6.06 52.37 -27.78
N ARG A 173 7.11 52.03 -28.55
CA ARG A 173 8.05 53.05 -29.07
C ARG A 173 7.39 54.09 -29.97
N ARG A 174 6.32 53.73 -30.69
CA ARG A 174 5.53 54.70 -31.46
C ARG A 174 4.73 55.61 -30.53
N MET A 175 4.12 55.05 -29.49
CA MET A 175 3.38 55.78 -28.48
C MET A 175 4.28 56.79 -27.76
N ASP A 176 5.47 56.38 -27.32
CA ASP A 176 6.46 57.28 -26.71
C ASP A 176 6.83 58.45 -27.63
N ARG A 177 7.04 58.17 -28.92
CA ARG A 177 7.29 59.22 -29.91
C ARG A 177 6.09 60.14 -30.13
N PHE A 178 4.86 59.66 -29.98
CA PHE A 178 3.66 60.51 -30.07
C PHE A 178 3.52 61.39 -28.83
N VAL A 179 3.75 60.84 -27.64
CA VAL A 179 3.75 61.58 -26.37
C VAL A 179 4.81 62.68 -26.39
N ALA A 180 6.06 62.34 -26.74
CA ALA A 180 7.14 63.32 -26.84
C ALA A 180 6.86 64.43 -27.87
N ARG A 181 6.23 64.09 -29.01
CA ARG A 181 5.83 65.09 -30.03
C ARG A 181 4.67 65.96 -29.59
N ALA A 182 3.74 65.44 -28.79
CA ALA A 182 2.65 66.22 -28.23
C ALA A 182 3.21 67.23 -27.20
N ASP A 183 4.03 66.77 -26.27
CA ASP A 183 4.59 67.61 -25.20
C ASP A 183 5.39 68.81 -25.74
N ALA A 184 6.28 68.57 -26.72
CA ALA A 184 7.07 69.63 -27.35
C ALA A 184 6.25 70.68 -28.11
N ARG A 185 5.14 70.29 -28.75
CA ARG A 185 4.30 71.20 -29.53
C ARG A 185 3.33 72.00 -28.66
N LEU A 186 2.73 71.35 -27.67
CA LEU A 186 1.76 71.98 -26.77
C LEU A 186 2.43 72.96 -25.81
N GLY A 187 3.58 72.60 -25.23
CA GLY A 187 4.31 73.48 -24.31
C GLY A 187 4.81 74.77 -24.98
N GLY A 188 5.41 74.65 -26.17
CA GLY A 188 5.97 75.81 -26.88
C GLY A 188 4.91 76.79 -27.39
N TRP A 189 3.83 76.30 -28.00
CA TRP A 189 2.77 77.16 -28.52
C TRP A 189 1.94 77.82 -27.41
N CYS A 190 1.68 77.10 -26.32
CA CYS A 190 0.93 77.65 -25.18
C CYS A 190 1.65 78.87 -24.59
N VAL A 191 2.97 78.79 -24.41
CA VAL A 191 3.77 79.91 -23.89
C VAL A 191 3.70 81.13 -24.82
N TRP A 192 3.85 80.95 -26.13
CA TRP A 192 3.77 82.06 -27.10
C TRP A 192 2.37 82.67 -27.20
N ILE A 193 1.32 81.84 -27.16
CA ILE A 193 -0.08 82.31 -27.16
C ILE A 193 -0.38 83.11 -25.88
N LEU A 194 0.06 82.63 -24.71
CA LEU A 194 -0.14 83.31 -23.44
C LEU A 194 0.58 84.66 -23.39
N ILE A 195 1.80 84.75 -23.91
CA ILE A 195 2.54 86.02 -24.06
C ILE A 195 1.81 86.98 -25.00
N GLY A 196 1.30 86.50 -26.15
CA GLY A 196 0.56 87.35 -27.10
C GLY A 196 -0.72 87.92 -26.51
N ILE A 197 -1.49 87.11 -25.78
CA ILE A 197 -2.69 87.56 -25.06
C ILE A 197 -2.32 88.62 -24.02
N LEU A 198 -1.26 88.39 -23.24
CA LEU A 198 -0.78 89.34 -22.23
C LEU A 198 -0.38 90.69 -22.85
N LEU A 199 0.36 90.67 -23.96
CA LEU A 199 0.76 91.88 -24.70
C LEU A 199 -0.45 92.64 -25.25
N LEU A 200 -1.43 91.93 -25.80
CA LEU A 200 -2.66 92.53 -26.31
C LEU A 200 -3.48 93.19 -25.19
N LEU A 201 -3.57 92.54 -24.03
CA LEU A 201 -4.21 93.10 -22.84
C LEU A 201 -3.50 94.37 -22.36
N LEU A 202 -2.16 94.36 -22.33
CA LEU A 202 -1.37 95.53 -21.94
C LEU A 202 -1.58 96.69 -22.92
N LEU A 203 -1.59 96.41 -24.22
CA LEU A 203 -1.82 97.42 -25.26
C LEU A 203 -3.24 98.00 -25.18
N ALA A 204 -4.25 97.16 -24.93
CA ALA A 204 -5.62 97.61 -24.72
C ALA A 204 -5.76 98.53 -23.51
N VAL A 205 -5.06 98.22 -22.40
CA VAL A 205 -5.04 99.07 -21.19
C VAL A 205 -4.29 100.37 -21.43
N LEU A 206 -3.22 100.37 -22.23
CA LEU A 206 -2.44 101.58 -22.53
C LEU A 206 -3.17 102.52 -23.50
N LEU A 207 -4.01 101.96 -24.38
CA LEU A 207 -4.79 102.69 -25.37
C LEU A 207 -6.11 103.24 -24.80
N LEU A 208 -6.59 102.70 -23.69
CA LEU A 208 -7.78 103.15 -22.93
C LEU A 208 -7.41 104.22 -21.90
#